data_AF-A0A535PED7-F1
#
_entry.id   AF-A0A535PED7-F1
#
_cell.length_a   1.000
_cell.length_b   1.000
_cell.length_c   1.000
_cell.angle_alpha   90.00
_cell.angle_beta   90.00
_cell.angle_gamma   90.00
#
_symmetry.space_group_name_H-M   'P 1'
#
loop_
_entity.id
_entity.type
_entity.pdbx_description
1 polymer ?
#
loop_
_entity_poly.entity_id
_entity_poly.type
_entity_poly.pdbx_seq_one_letter_code
_entity_poly.pdbx_strand_id
1 'polypeptide(L)'
;MIGLAGDQAIKALRHAQVWESVTRSFPTVAHWIDGEPISDVMPMAGILDRRRCFVIDDAPIATGVVPLGDAWACTNPSAARGFSLGIWQATLLRDAVGRHADDPVSLVVDYAGATERLLTPWFQDQNDRDRQRAAQFRALLEGRPLEPNPAHAMELALISAVRDDPEAARGWFDIFGCLALPNEVLGRPGMRDRLSAYMGRPMAPPPGPTRDELLALLGTTGRMPVAAGH
;
A
#
# COMPACT_ATOMS: atom_id res chain seq x y z
N MET A 1 7.70 -12.68 -4.64
CA MET A 1 6.45 -13.37 -4.24
C MET A 1 5.27 -12.78 -5.01
N ILE A 2 4.44 -13.62 -5.64
CA ILE A 2 3.19 -13.20 -6.29
C ILE A 2 2.03 -13.83 -5.51
N GLY A 3 1.11 -13.01 -5.03
CA GLY A 3 -0.11 -13.45 -4.35
C GLY A 3 -1.21 -12.43 -4.57
N LEU A 4 -2.33 -12.87 -5.13
CA LEU A 4 -3.55 -12.09 -5.28
C LEU A 4 -4.61 -12.62 -4.33
N ALA A 5 -5.55 -11.78 -3.89
CA ALA A 5 -6.66 -12.22 -3.05
C ALA A 5 -7.50 -13.37 -3.69
N GLY A 6 -7.50 -13.46 -5.02
CA GLY A 6 -8.14 -14.55 -5.77
C GLY A 6 -7.34 -15.85 -5.87
N ASP A 7 -6.05 -15.85 -5.50
CA ASP A 7 -5.16 -17.01 -5.56
C ASP A 7 -5.49 -18.00 -4.43
N GLN A 8 -6.13 -19.11 -4.79
CA GLN A 8 -6.60 -20.09 -3.81
C GLN A 8 -5.45 -20.73 -3.03
N ALA A 9 -4.26 -20.89 -3.62
CA ALA A 9 -3.13 -21.50 -2.94
C ALA A 9 -2.67 -20.65 -1.74
N ILE A 10 -2.71 -19.31 -1.88
CA ILE A 10 -2.28 -18.35 -0.86
C ILE A 10 -3.19 -18.40 0.38
N LYS A 11 -4.44 -18.87 0.24
CA LYS A 11 -5.35 -19.01 1.40
C LYS A 11 -4.83 -19.99 2.46
N ALA A 12 -3.86 -20.86 2.15
CA ALA A 12 -3.24 -21.74 3.12
C ALA A 12 -2.44 -20.98 4.20
N LEU A 13 -2.04 -19.73 3.95
CA LEU A 13 -1.34 -18.86 4.91
C LEU A 13 -2.18 -18.51 6.15
N ARG A 14 -3.48 -18.83 6.18
CA ARG A 14 -4.29 -18.73 7.40
C ARG A 14 -3.90 -19.74 8.49
N HIS A 15 -3.15 -20.79 8.12
CA HIS A 15 -2.71 -21.83 9.04
C HIS A 15 -1.31 -21.50 9.58
N ALA A 16 -1.17 -21.40 10.90
CA ALA A 16 0.05 -20.93 11.57
C ALA A 16 1.32 -21.66 11.08
N GLN A 17 1.31 -22.99 11.04
CA GLN A 17 2.46 -23.79 10.58
C GLN A 17 2.88 -23.47 9.14
N VAL A 18 1.92 -23.24 8.24
CA VAL A 18 2.20 -22.87 6.85
C VAL A 18 2.76 -21.46 6.78
N TRP A 19 2.14 -20.53 7.51
CA TRP A 19 2.61 -19.15 7.60
C TRP A 19 4.03 -19.05 8.17
N GLU A 20 4.34 -19.80 9.23
CA GLU A 20 5.67 -19.87 9.85
C GLU A 20 6.71 -20.44 8.89
N SER A 21 6.39 -21.56 8.22
CA SER A 21 7.26 -22.18 7.21
C SER A 21 7.58 -21.19 6.07
N VAL A 22 6.57 -20.50 5.56
CA VAL A 22 6.75 -19.47 4.53
C VAL A 22 7.54 -18.29 5.07
N THR A 23 7.27 -17.80 6.28
CA THR A 23 7.97 -16.65 6.87
C THR A 23 9.45 -16.96 7.11
N ARG A 24 9.80 -18.18 7.56
CA ARG A 24 11.20 -18.63 7.70
C ARG A 24 11.97 -18.60 6.38
N SER A 25 11.29 -18.72 5.24
CA SER A 25 11.93 -18.66 3.92
C SER A 25 12.33 -17.25 3.47
N PHE A 26 11.94 -16.20 4.20
CA PHE A 26 12.31 -14.81 3.92
C PHE A 26 13.46 -14.34 4.84
N PRO A 27 14.71 -14.26 4.36
CA PRO A 27 15.86 -13.96 5.22
C PRO A 27 15.76 -12.63 5.97
N THR A 28 15.07 -11.66 5.39
CA THR A 28 14.90 -10.31 5.95
C THR A 28 13.95 -10.26 7.14
N VAL A 29 13.08 -11.25 7.31
CA VAL A 29 12.04 -11.28 8.37
C VAL A 29 11.98 -12.60 9.14
N ALA A 30 12.78 -13.60 8.77
CA ALA A 30 12.77 -14.92 9.41
C ALA A 30 13.02 -14.85 10.92
N HIS A 31 13.85 -13.92 11.39
CA HIS A 31 14.15 -13.73 12.81
C HIS A 31 12.97 -13.14 13.61
N TRP A 32 11.92 -12.59 12.96
CA TRP A 32 10.78 -12.01 13.67
C TRP A 32 9.89 -13.05 14.32
N ILE A 33 9.90 -14.29 13.82
CA ILE A 33 9.05 -15.36 14.35
C ILE A 33 9.70 -16.13 15.51
N ASP A 34 10.92 -15.76 15.92
CA ASP A 34 11.57 -16.30 17.11
C ASP A 34 11.01 -15.66 18.40
N GLY A 35 10.17 -14.62 18.27
CA GLY A 35 9.47 -13.99 19.39
C GLY A 35 8.30 -14.82 19.92
N GLU A 36 7.92 -14.57 21.17
CA GLU A 36 6.72 -15.17 21.78
C GLU A 36 5.45 -14.49 21.21
N PRO A 37 4.55 -15.25 20.54
CA PRO A 37 3.35 -14.68 19.95
C PRO A 37 2.34 -14.28 21.03
N ILE A 38 1.76 -13.08 20.90
CA ILE A 38 0.66 -12.60 21.76
C ILE A 38 -0.72 -13.08 21.28
N SER A 39 -0.80 -13.61 20.06
CA SER A 39 -2.00 -14.17 19.43
C SER A 39 -1.62 -15.20 18.36
N ASP A 40 -2.60 -16.00 17.93
CA ASP A 40 -2.47 -16.81 16.71
C ASP A 40 -2.28 -15.93 15.45
N VAL A 41 -1.95 -16.57 14.33
CA VAL A 41 -1.88 -15.92 13.01
C VAL A 41 -3.26 -15.40 12.62
N MET A 42 -3.37 -14.07 12.50
CA MET A 42 -4.58 -13.39 12.07
C MET A 42 -4.51 -13.05 10.58
N PRO A 43 -5.25 -13.74 9.70
CA PRO A 43 -5.26 -13.42 8.28
C PRO A 43 -5.96 -12.08 8.05
N MET A 44 -5.25 -11.14 7.44
CA MET A 44 -5.83 -9.89 6.96
C MET A 44 -6.30 -10.08 5.52
N ALA A 45 -7.62 -10.14 5.33
CA ALA A 45 -8.25 -10.33 4.02
C ALA A 45 -9.47 -9.42 3.87
N GLY A 46 -9.89 -9.18 2.62
CA GLY A 46 -11.11 -8.43 2.33
C GLY A 46 -11.01 -6.93 2.65
N ILE A 47 -9.80 -6.36 2.69
CA ILE A 47 -9.64 -4.91 2.76
C ILE A 47 -10.29 -4.30 1.53
N LEU A 48 -11.21 -3.37 1.77
CA LEU A 48 -11.89 -2.63 0.72
C LEU A 48 -11.31 -1.22 0.68
N ASP A 49 -10.67 -0.88 -0.44
CA ASP A 49 -10.29 0.50 -0.71
C ASP A 49 -11.57 1.33 -0.81
N ARG A 50 -11.79 2.19 0.19
CA ARG A 50 -13.05 2.94 0.33
C ARG A 50 -12.74 4.34 0.83
N ARG A 51 -13.40 5.32 0.24
CA ARG A 51 -13.49 6.70 0.72
C ARG A 51 -14.94 7.07 0.98
N ARG A 52 -15.21 7.89 2.00
CA ARG A 52 -16.52 8.47 2.30
C ARG A 52 -16.47 9.98 2.15
N CYS A 53 -17.52 10.57 1.59
CA CYS A 53 -17.67 12.01 1.45
C CYS A 53 -18.92 12.47 2.21
N PHE A 54 -18.77 13.47 3.07
CA PHE A 54 -19.86 14.02 3.90
C PHE A 54 -20.33 15.39 3.40
N VAL A 55 -19.80 15.85 2.26
CA VAL A 55 -20.26 17.02 1.53
C VAL A 55 -20.58 16.57 0.10
N ILE A 56 -21.80 16.81 -0.36
CA ILE A 56 -22.26 16.45 -1.71
C ILE A 56 -22.84 17.72 -2.33
N ASP A 57 -22.41 18.06 -3.54
CA ASP A 57 -22.85 19.27 -4.25
C ASP A 57 -22.72 20.54 -3.37
N ASP A 58 -21.55 20.69 -2.73
CA ASP A 58 -21.21 21.76 -1.78
C ASP A 58 -22.10 21.84 -0.52
N ALA A 59 -22.97 20.87 -0.28
CA ALA A 59 -23.84 20.81 0.89
C ALA A 59 -23.41 19.69 1.87
N PRO A 60 -23.20 19.99 3.17
CA PRO A 60 -22.91 18.97 4.16
C PRO A 60 -24.14 18.11 4.45
N ILE A 61 -23.99 16.78 4.38
CA ILE A 61 -25.06 15.83 4.70
C ILE A 61 -25.14 15.51 6.21
N ALA A 62 -24.12 15.88 6.97
CA ALA A 62 -24.06 15.79 8.42
C ALA A 62 -23.14 16.90 8.96
N THR A 63 -23.54 17.54 10.06
CA THR A 63 -22.78 18.65 10.68
C THR A 63 -22.34 18.37 12.12
N GLY A 64 -22.94 17.39 12.79
CA GLY A 64 -22.55 16.96 14.15
C GLY A 64 -21.46 15.88 14.18
N VAL A 65 -21.00 15.41 13.02
CA VAL A 65 -19.99 14.36 12.90
C VAL A 65 -19.18 14.56 11.63
N VAL A 66 -17.88 14.30 11.70
CA VAL A 66 -16.96 14.31 10.56
C VAL A 66 -16.14 13.03 10.51
N PRO A 67 -15.84 12.49 9.33
CA PRO A 67 -15.03 11.28 9.20
C PRO A 67 -13.53 11.62 9.33
N LEU A 68 -12.80 10.85 10.15
CA LEU A 68 -11.36 11.01 10.38
C LEU A 68 -10.63 9.65 10.26
N GLY A 69 -9.44 9.65 9.66
CA GLY A 69 -8.63 8.46 9.45
C GLY A 69 -9.37 7.41 8.63
N ASP A 70 -9.38 6.16 9.09
CA ASP A 70 -10.05 5.03 8.44
C ASP A 70 -11.57 5.23 8.27
N ALA A 71 -12.19 6.10 9.06
CA ALA A 71 -13.59 6.45 8.87
C ALA A 71 -13.79 7.24 7.56
N TRP A 72 -12.82 8.07 7.18
CA TRP A 72 -12.80 8.81 5.92
C TRP A 72 -12.32 7.95 4.77
N ALA A 73 -11.13 7.37 4.86
CA ALA A 73 -10.57 6.54 3.80
C ALA A 73 -9.76 5.37 4.37
N CYS A 74 -9.98 4.19 3.81
CA CYS A 74 -9.18 3.00 4.06
C CYS A 74 -8.57 2.55 2.73
N THR A 75 -7.28 2.22 2.74
CA THR A 75 -6.55 1.62 1.61
C THR A 75 -5.78 0.40 2.08
N ASN A 76 -5.33 -0.44 1.14
CA ASN A 76 -4.39 -1.49 1.48
C ASN A 76 -3.11 -0.92 2.17
N PRO A 77 -2.52 -1.63 3.14
CA PRO A 77 -1.44 -1.08 3.95
C PRO A 77 -0.06 -1.11 3.29
N SER A 78 0.06 -1.47 2.01
CA SER A 78 1.38 -1.71 1.38
C SER A 78 2.31 -0.49 1.34
N ALA A 79 1.76 0.72 1.41
CA ALA A 79 2.54 1.96 1.47
C ALA A 79 2.64 2.56 2.89
N ALA A 80 2.01 1.94 3.90
CA ALA A 80 1.99 2.40 5.30
C ALA A 80 1.58 3.87 5.50
N ARG A 81 0.77 4.44 4.59
CA ARG A 81 0.41 5.88 4.60
C ARG A 81 -0.68 6.25 5.59
N GLY A 82 -1.51 5.30 6.02
CA GLY A 82 -2.71 5.56 6.82
C GLY A 82 -2.44 6.36 8.10
N PHE A 83 -1.32 6.07 8.77
CA PHE A 83 -0.90 6.80 9.97
C PHE A 83 -0.56 8.26 9.69
N SER A 84 0.31 8.52 8.69
CA SER A 84 0.72 9.87 8.31
C SER A 84 -0.45 10.71 7.82
N LEU A 85 -1.31 10.14 6.96
CA LEU A 85 -2.48 10.83 6.44
C LEU A 85 -3.52 11.09 7.54
N GLY A 86 -3.71 10.15 8.47
CA GLY A 86 -4.60 10.34 9.62
C GLY A 86 -4.15 11.48 10.53
N ILE A 87 -2.84 11.59 10.82
CA ILE A 87 -2.29 12.72 11.59
C ILE A 87 -2.48 14.03 10.84
N TRP A 88 -2.17 14.07 9.54
CA TRP A 88 -2.37 15.27 8.73
C TRP A 88 -3.85 15.67 8.74
N GLN A 89 -4.76 14.73 8.53
CA GLN A 89 -6.20 14.99 8.59
C GLN A 89 -6.65 15.53 9.95
N ALA A 90 -6.08 15.04 11.06
CA ALA A 90 -6.38 15.54 12.39
C ALA A 90 -5.95 17.02 12.57
N THR A 91 -4.84 17.43 11.95
CA THR A 91 -4.44 18.85 11.94
C THR A 91 -5.40 19.72 11.13
N LEU A 92 -5.91 19.23 10.00
CA LEU A 92 -6.92 19.94 9.22
C LEU A 92 -8.22 20.12 10.01
N LEU A 93 -8.63 19.09 10.77
CA LEU A 93 -9.80 19.16 11.63
C LEU A 93 -9.60 20.19 12.75
N ARG A 94 -8.46 20.17 13.43
CA ARG A 94 -8.10 21.17 14.44
C ARG A 94 -8.20 22.59 13.89
N ASP A 95 -7.66 22.82 12.69
CA ASP A 95 -7.65 24.15 12.07
C ASP A 95 -9.03 24.61 11.62
N ALA A 96 -9.90 23.70 11.18
CA ALA A 96 -11.29 23.99 10.87
C ALA A 96 -12.10 24.32 12.14
N VAL A 97 -11.94 23.52 13.21
CA VAL A 97 -12.55 23.79 14.53
C VAL A 97 -12.13 25.16 15.06
N GLY A 98 -10.84 25.49 14.97
CA GLY A 98 -10.33 26.79 15.43
C GLY A 98 -10.90 28.00 14.68
N ARG A 99 -11.36 27.82 13.44
CA ARG A 99 -11.97 28.88 12.62
C ARG A 99 -13.49 28.95 12.70
N HIS A 100 -14.15 27.82 12.93
CA HIS A 100 -15.60 27.65 12.74
C HIS A 100 -16.28 26.95 13.93
N ALA A 101 -15.76 27.09 15.15
CA ALA A 101 -16.27 26.38 16.34
C ALA A 101 -17.79 26.55 16.56
N ASP A 102 -18.31 27.75 16.31
CA ASP A 102 -19.72 28.10 16.49
C ASP A 102 -20.55 27.99 15.20
N ASP A 103 -19.96 27.54 14.09
CA ASP A 103 -20.63 27.35 12.80
C ASP A 103 -20.36 25.93 12.25
N PRO A 104 -21.19 24.94 12.63
CA PRO A 104 -21.01 23.55 12.21
C PRO A 104 -21.05 23.35 10.69
N VAL A 105 -21.77 24.19 9.94
CA VAL A 105 -21.85 24.09 8.48
C VAL A 105 -20.51 24.50 7.88
N SER A 106 -20.02 25.69 8.24
CA SER A 106 -18.73 26.18 7.76
C SER A 106 -17.57 25.28 8.18
N LEU A 107 -17.63 24.71 9.39
CA LEU A 107 -16.65 23.73 9.86
C LEU A 107 -16.57 22.52 8.92
N VAL A 108 -17.72 21.88 8.63
CA VAL A 108 -17.73 20.67 7.79
C VAL A 108 -17.31 20.98 6.36
N VAL A 109 -17.80 22.07 5.77
CA VAL A 109 -17.45 22.44 4.39
C VAL A 109 -15.95 22.73 4.26
N ASP A 110 -15.39 23.50 5.19
CA ASP A 110 -13.98 23.85 5.18
C ASP A 110 -13.07 22.64 5.42
N TYR A 111 -13.39 21.82 6.43
CA TYR A 111 -12.66 20.59 6.73
C TYR A 111 -12.70 19.59 5.57
N ALA A 112 -13.88 19.34 5.00
CA ALA A 112 -14.06 18.43 3.89
C ALA A 112 -13.33 18.95 2.64
N GLY A 113 -13.43 20.25 2.37
CA GLY A 113 -12.71 20.88 1.26
C GLY A 113 -11.19 20.76 1.40
N ALA A 114 -10.64 20.98 2.60
CA ALA A 114 -9.21 20.78 2.85
C ALA A 114 -8.78 19.32 2.70
N THR A 115 -9.58 18.39 3.24
CA THR A 115 -9.34 16.94 3.15
C THR A 115 -9.36 16.47 1.68
N GLU A 116 -10.36 16.89 0.90
CA GLU A 116 -10.47 16.53 -0.52
C GLU A 116 -9.33 17.14 -1.36
N ARG A 117 -8.90 18.37 -1.06
CA ARG A 117 -7.77 18.96 -1.81
C ARG A 117 -6.44 18.30 -1.50
N LEU A 118 -6.16 18.01 -0.22
CA LEU A 118 -4.83 17.64 0.24
C LEU A 118 -4.61 16.12 0.35
N LEU A 119 -5.64 15.37 0.73
CA LEU A 119 -5.49 13.95 1.07
C LEU A 119 -6.07 13.01 0.00
N THR A 120 -7.13 13.40 -0.72
CA THR A 120 -7.68 12.58 -1.81
C THR A 120 -6.65 12.19 -2.88
N PRO A 121 -5.70 13.05 -3.30
CA PRO A 121 -4.66 12.65 -4.25
C PRO A 121 -3.83 11.45 -3.78
N TRP A 122 -3.57 11.32 -2.47
CA TRP A 122 -2.84 10.18 -1.91
C TRP A 122 -3.65 8.88 -1.95
N PHE A 123 -4.96 8.96 -1.70
CA PHE A 123 -5.87 7.83 -1.85
C PHE A 123 -5.93 7.36 -3.31
N GLN A 124 -5.98 8.30 -4.25
CA GLN A 124 -6.00 8.00 -5.68
C GLN A 124 -4.68 7.36 -6.14
N ASP A 125 -3.52 7.94 -5.76
CA ASP A 125 -2.20 7.38 -6.07
C ASP A 125 -2.07 5.93 -5.55
N GLN A 126 -2.54 5.66 -4.33
CA GLN A 126 -2.50 4.30 -3.79
C GLN A 126 -3.37 3.34 -4.61
N ASN A 127 -4.62 3.70 -4.87
CA ASN A 127 -5.54 2.85 -5.64
C ASN A 127 -5.06 2.56 -7.05
N ASP A 128 -4.45 3.55 -7.72
CA ASP A 128 -3.93 3.37 -9.07
C ASP A 128 -2.74 2.42 -9.07
N ARG A 129 -1.84 2.53 -8.09
CA ARG A 129 -0.73 1.57 -7.88
C ARG A 129 -1.24 0.16 -7.62
N ASP A 130 -2.29 0.00 -6.81
CA ASP A 130 -2.85 -1.31 -6.50
C ASP A 130 -3.50 -1.96 -7.70
N ARG A 131 -4.29 -1.19 -8.47
CA ARG A 131 -4.89 -1.67 -9.72
C ARG A 131 -3.82 -2.14 -10.69
N GLN A 132 -2.75 -1.36 -10.81
CA GLN A 132 -1.64 -1.70 -11.69
C GLN A 132 -0.90 -2.95 -11.23
N ARG A 133 -0.55 -3.04 -9.94
CA ARG A 133 0.10 -4.22 -9.35
C ARG A 133 -0.77 -5.46 -9.50
N ALA A 134 -2.08 -5.33 -9.30
CA ALA A 134 -3.03 -6.42 -9.49
C ALA A 134 -3.11 -6.89 -10.94
N ALA A 135 -3.09 -5.96 -11.91
CA ALA A 135 -3.05 -6.29 -13.33
C ALA A 135 -1.76 -7.03 -13.71
N GLN A 136 -0.59 -6.57 -13.20
CA GLN A 136 0.70 -7.24 -13.40
C GLN A 136 0.68 -8.66 -12.84
N PHE A 137 0.22 -8.84 -11.60
CA PHE A 137 0.16 -10.16 -10.98
C PHE A 137 -0.79 -11.10 -11.73
N ARG A 138 -1.93 -10.59 -12.23
CA ARG A 138 -2.87 -11.38 -13.02
C ARG A 138 -2.23 -11.85 -14.33
N ALA A 139 -1.55 -10.96 -15.05
CA ALA A 139 -0.84 -11.32 -16.28
C ALA A 139 0.23 -12.39 -16.03
N LEU A 140 1.02 -12.24 -14.95
CA LEU A 140 2.04 -13.22 -14.58
C LEU A 140 1.45 -14.60 -14.23
N LEU A 141 0.35 -14.64 -13.46
CA LEU A 141 -0.33 -15.90 -13.13
C LEU A 141 -0.96 -16.58 -14.36
N GLU A 142 -1.41 -15.79 -15.34
CA GLU A 142 -2.01 -16.29 -16.59
C GLU A 142 -0.96 -16.57 -17.69
N GLY A 143 0.34 -16.35 -17.40
CA GLY A 143 1.42 -16.51 -18.39
C GLY A 143 1.36 -15.52 -19.55
N ARG A 144 0.67 -14.39 -19.38
CA ARG A 144 0.54 -13.34 -20.40
C ARG A 144 1.66 -12.31 -20.27
N PRO A 145 2.05 -11.65 -21.37
CA PRO A 145 3.00 -10.56 -21.33
C PRO A 145 2.48 -9.40 -20.46
N LEU A 146 3.40 -8.68 -19.84
CA LEU A 146 3.09 -7.45 -19.11
C LEU A 146 2.89 -6.31 -20.11
N GLU A 147 1.77 -5.61 -20.00
CA GLU A 147 1.53 -4.39 -20.76
C GLU A 147 2.51 -3.28 -20.36
N PRO A 148 3.14 -2.58 -21.31
CA PRO A 148 4.00 -1.45 -21.00
C PRO A 148 3.25 -0.35 -20.25
N ASN A 149 3.83 0.10 -19.13
CA ASN A 149 3.31 1.23 -18.37
C ASN A 149 4.43 2.27 -18.15
N PRO A 150 4.42 3.40 -18.88
CA PRO A 150 5.43 4.44 -18.76
C PRO A 150 5.51 5.06 -17.36
N ALA A 151 4.38 5.22 -16.66
CA ALA A 151 4.36 5.79 -15.31
C ALA A 151 5.06 4.84 -14.32
N HIS A 152 4.81 3.54 -14.44
CA HIS A 152 5.51 2.55 -13.64
C HIS A 152 6.99 2.43 -13.99
N ALA A 153 7.34 2.49 -15.27
CA ALA A 153 8.73 2.47 -15.68
C ALA A 153 9.51 3.65 -15.08
N MET A 154 8.87 4.82 -14.99
CA MET A 154 9.43 6.00 -14.32
C MET A 154 9.55 5.81 -12.80
N GLU A 155 8.55 5.18 -12.16
CA GLU A 155 8.61 4.82 -10.74
C GLU A 155 9.78 3.86 -10.46
N LEU A 156 9.97 2.83 -11.28
CA LEU A 156 11.10 1.91 -11.16
C LEU A 156 12.44 2.60 -11.39
N ALA A 157 12.52 3.51 -12.36
CA ALA A 157 13.72 4.32 -12.59
C ALA A 157 14.06 5.14 -11.34
N LEU A 158 13.08 5.81 -10.74
CA LEU A 158 13.25 6.56 -9.49
C LEU A 158 13.78 5.67 -8.37
N ILE A 159 13.17 4.50 -8.13
CA ILE A 159 13.60 3.56 -7.08
C ILE A 159 15.03 3.06 -7.35
N SER A 160 15.36 2.74 -8.60
CA SER A 160 16.67 2.24 -8.98
C SER A 160 17.79 3.29 -8.85
N ALA A 161 17.42 4.57 -8.92
CA ALA A 161 18.33 5.70 -8.82
C ALA A 161 18.65 6.09 -7.36
N VAL A 162 17.86 5.66 -6.37
CA VAL A 162 17.99 6.09 -4.95
C VAL A 162 19.41 5.93 -4.39
N ARG A 163 20.15 4.89 -4.80
CA ARG A 163 21.52 4.66 -4.31
C ARG A 163 22.59 5.52 -4.97
N ASP A 164 22.33 5.99 -6.19
CA ASP A 164 23.34 6.58 -7.07
C ASP A 164 23.10 8.08 -7.32
N ASP A 165 21.87 8.55 -7.13
CA ASP A 165 21.48 9.94 -7.39
C ASP A 165 20.79 10.58 -6.16
N PRO A 166 21.39 11.63 -5.56
CA PRO A 166 20.85 12.24 -4.35
C PRO A 166 19.53 13.01 -4.56
N GLU A 167 19.26 13.55 -5.76
CA GLU A 167 17.97 14.19 -6.04
C GLU A 167 16.87 13.15 -6.25
N ALA A 168 17.18 12.04 -6.92
CA ALA A 168 16.26 10.92 -7.04
C ALA A 168 15.96 10.32 -5.65
N ALA A 169 16.98 10.16 -4.80
CA ALA A 169 16.81 9.74 -3.41
C ALA A 169 15.88 10.69 -2.65
N ARG A 170 16.11 12.01 -2.73
CA ARG A 170 15.24 13.01 -2.09
C ARG A 170 13.80 12.91 -2.60
N GLY A 171 13.62 12.83 -3.91
CA GLY A 171 12.28 12.66 -4.51
C GLY A 171 11.58 11.39 -4.04
N TRP A 172 12.31 10.28 -3.94
CA TRP A 172 11.76 9.03 -3.41
C TRP A 172 11.35 9.15 -1.94
N PHE A 173 12.18 9.76 -1.10
CA PHE A 173 11.85 9.99 0.31
C PHE A 173 10.69 10.99 0.49
N ASP A 174 10.56 11.99 -0.37
CA ASP A 174 9.42 12.91 -0.36
C ASP A 174 8.10 12.17 -0.66
N ILE A 175 8.11 11.24 -1.61
CA ILE A 175 6.94 10.40 -1.91
C ILE A 175 6.65 9.44 -0.75
N PHE A 176 7.68 8.78 -0.25
CA PHE A 176 7.56 7.81 0.84
C PHE A 176 7.04 8.46 2.13
N GLY A 177 7.52 9.67 2.44
CA GLY A 177 7.14 10.46 3.61
C GLY A 177 5.84 11.25 3.46
N CYS A 178 5.08 11.06 2.39
CA CYS A 178 3.87 11.83 2.09
C CYS A 178 4.07 13.34 1.98
N LEU A 179 5.26 13.79 1.56
CA LEU A 179 5.61 15.20 1.41
C LEU A 179 5.34 15.77 0.02
N ALA A 180 5.41 14.92 -1.01
CA ALA A 180 5.08 15.29 -2.39
C ALA A 180 4.56 14.07 -3.16
N LEU A 181 3.52 14.26 -3.96
CA LEU A 181 2.99 13.24 -4.85
C LEU A 181 4.01 12.87 -5.94
N PRO A 182 3.92 11.67 -6.52
CA PRO A 182 4.84 11.24 -7.57
C PRO A 182 4.89 12.19 -8.77
N ASN A 183 3.73 12.69 -9.22
CA ASN A 183 3.66 13.63 -10.33
C ASN A 183 4.34 14.98 -10.00
N GLU A 184 4.29 15.43 -8.75
CA GLU A 184 4.98 16.64 -8.30
C GLU A 184 6.50 16.43 -8.31
N VAL A 185 6.98 15.29 -7.81
CA VAL A 185 8.40 14.93 -7.86
C VAL A 185 8.90 14.81 -9.31
N LEU A 186 8.15 14.09 -10.15
CA LEU A 186 8.47 13.94 -11.58
C LEU A 186 8.30 15.23 -12.39
N GLY A 187 7.60 16.23 -11.85
CA GLY A 187 7.46 17.56 -12.42
C GLY A 187 8.61 18.51 -12.06
N ARG A 188 9.49 18.15 -11.13
CA ARG A 188 10.63 18.99 -10.73
C ARG A 188 11.59 19.22 -11.91
N PRO A 189 12.18 20.42 -12.05
CA PRO A 189 13.10 20.73 -13.13
C PRO A 189 14.22 19.69 -13.26
N GLY A 190 14.38 19.13 -14.47
CA GLY A 190 15.41 18.14 -14.78
C GLY A 190 15.22 16.75 -14.18
N MET A 191 14.17 16.49 -13.40
CA MET A 191 13.96 15.18 -12.75
C MET A 191 13.78 14.07 -13.79
N ARG A 192 12.95 14.28 -14.81
CA ARG A 192 12.72 13.26 -15.86
C ARG A 192 13.96 12.95 -16.67
N ASP A 193 14.71 13.98 -17.06
CA ASP A 193 15.96 13.82 -17.83
C ASP A 193 16.99 13.05 -17.01
N ARG A 194 17.09 13.35 -15.71
CA ARG A 194 17.92 12.62 -14.76
C ARG A 194 17.51 11.15 -14.65
N LEU A 195 16.22 10.87 -14.52
CA LEU A 195 15.71 9.49 -14.41
C LEU A 195 15.85 8.70 -15.71
N SER A 196 15.99 9.35 -16.87
CA SER A 196 16.20 8.67 -18.15
C SER A 196 17.42 7.75 -18.16
N ALA A 197 18.49 8.12 -17.43
CA ALA A 197 19.70 7.30 -17.29
C ALA A 197 19.50 6.00 -16.50
N TYR A 198 18.38 5.88 -15.78
CA TYR A 198 18.04 4.74 -14.93
C TYR A 198 16.90 3.89 -15.50
N MET A 199 16.30 4.31 -16.61
CA MET A 199 15.21 3.58 -17.27
C MET A 199 15.67 2.19 -17.71
N GLY A 200 14.88 1.17 -17.39
CA GLY A 200 15.15 -0.22 -17.77
C GLY A 200 16.29 -0.89 -16.99
N ARG A 201 16.87 -0.22 -15.99
CA ARG A 201 17.91 -0.82 -15.15
C ARG A 201 17.34 -2.03 -14.39
N PRO A 202 17.96 -3.22 -14.47
CA PRO A 202 17.51 -4.38 -13.72
C PRO A 202 17.58 -4.11 -12.21
N MET A 203 16.49 -4.38 -11.51
CA MET A 203 16.48 -4.43 -10.05
C MET A 203 16.69 -5.87 -9.61
N ALA A 204 17.63 -6.10 -8.68
CA ALA A 204 17.77 -7.41 -8.07
C ALA A 204 16.45 -7.78 -7.37
N PRO A 205 15.94 -9.00 -7.57
CA PRO A 205 14.74 -9.43 -6.86
C PRO A 205 15.00 -9.39 -5.35
N PRO A 206 14.00 -9.00 -4.54
CA PRO A 206 14.14 -9.09 -3.09
C PRO A 206 14.38 -10.54 -2.67
N PRO A 207 15.19 -10.79 -1.63
CA PRO A 207 15.47 -12.14 -1.16
C PRO A 207 14.18 -12.82 -0.67
N GLY A 208 14.01 -14.10 -1.04
CA GLY A 208 12.86 -14.92 -0.67
C GLY A 208 12.52 -15.96 -1.74
N PRO A 209 11.52 -16.81 -1.50
CA PRO A 209 11.13 -17.88 -2.42
C PRO A 209 10.59 -17.34 -3.75
N THR A 210 10.92 -18.06 -4.81
CA THR A 210 10.22 -18.04 -6.09
C THR A 210 8.75 -18.44 -5.92
N ARG A 211 7.95 -18.27 -6.97
CA ARG A 211 6.55 -18.71 -6.95
C ARG A 211 6.44 -20.23 -6.77
N ASP A 212 7.32 -21.01 -7.39
CA ASP A 212 7.28 -22.46 -7.33
C ASP A 212 7.70 -22.98 -5.94
N GLU A 213 8.75 -22.40 -5.36
CA GLU A 213 9.15 -22.69 -3.98
C GLU A 213 8.06 -22.31 -2.98
N LEU A 214 7.40 -21.16 -3.19
CA LEU A 214 6.26 -20.75 -2.37
C LEU A 214 5.12 -21.78 -2.47
N LEU A 215 4.76 -22.22 -3.68
CA LEU A 215 3.71 -23.23 -3.88
C LEU A 215 4.07 -24.56 -3.21
N ALA A 216 5.32 -24.98 -3.26
CA ALA A 216 5.80 -26.17 -2.56
C ALA A 216 5.66 -26.04 -1.03
N LEU A 217 5.95 -24.86 -0.47
CA LEU A 217 5.75 -24.55 0.96
C LEU A 217 4.27 -24.49 1.35
N LEU A 218 3.39 -24.06 0.45
CA LEU A 218 1.94 -24.04 0.67
C LEU A 218 1.31 -25.44 0.58
N GLY A 219 1.88 -26.34 -0.22
CA GLY A 219 1.37 -27.70 -0.46
C GLY A 219 1.87 -28.77 0.52
N THR A 220 2.85 -28.46 1.37
CA THR A 220 3.56 -29.45 2.21
C THR A 220 2.72 -30.03 3.36
N THR A 221 1.52 -29.51 3.65
CA THR A 221 0.65 -29.99 4.74
C THR A 221 -0.55 -30.82 4.30
N GLY A 222 -0.71 -31.14 3.01
CA GLY A 222 -1.79 -32.00 2.51
C GLY A 222 -1.61 -33.51 2.77
N ARG A 223 -0.52 -33.95 3.40
CA ARG A 223 -0.21 -35.37 3.59
C ARG A 223 0.43 -35.61 4.96
N MET A 224 -0.39 -35.77 6.00
CA MET A 224 0.03 -36.50 7.20
C MET A 224 -0.74 -37.81 7.30
N PRO A 225 -0.06 -38.95 7.54
CA PRO A 225 -0.72 -40.21 7.83
C PRO A 225 -1.43 -40.10 9.18
N VAL A 226 -2.66 -40.60 9.23
CA VAL A 226 -3.36 -40.87 10.49
C VAL A 226 -2.46 -41.79 11.32
N ALA A 227 -1.97 -41.30 12.45
CA ALA A 227 -1.28 -42.14 13.42
C ALA A 227 -2.28 -43.21 13.89
N ALA A 228 -2.00 -44.47 13.55
CA ALA A 228 -2.72 -45.61 14.11
C ALA A 228 -2.43 -45.67 15.61
N GLY A 229 -3.47 -45.45 16.42
CA GLY A 229 -3.41 -45.64 17.86
C GLY A 229 -3.01 -47.07 18.21
N HIS A 230 -2.17 -47.19 19.23
CA HIS A 230 -2.04 -48.39 20.06
C HIS A 230 -2.82 -48.14 21.34
#